data_AF-A0A6G1KWB3-F1
#
_entry.id   AF-A0A6G1KWB3-F1
#
_cell.length_a   1.000
_cell.length_b   1.000
_cell.length_c   1.000
_cell.angle_alpha   90.00
_cell.angle_beta   90.00
_cell.angle_gamma   90.00
#
_symmetry.space_group_name_H-M   'P 1'
#
loop_
_entity.id
_entity.type
_entity.pdbx_description
1 polymer ?
#
loop_
_entity_poly.entity_id
_entity_poly.type
_entity_poly.pdbx_seq_one_letter_code
_entity_poly.pdbx_strand_id
1 'polypeptide(L)'
;MSLVNLGHVCSHLQNASLARLGLTSIPYTHLHLSLALLLHRQGFLSRLSIGGPSPPASAFPAKLPDNRRVTAAPHRDRSPRSPEAALTDVVTGQKTLGQLEAEGYDRETVEWIRDARLLSKEQLERDGWDTHAIDFVMANGSRTRQQLEDEGFEGEALHLALATRERLRDAIDIFRADLAQHNRVCELNNEPEKMQSEEDMPHDTIAQRVRAILRRQGFDQRTLQFHAGPARFATLRHIEQDGITETAMGLSVSSRPITLLPEHYRDPDATDAENIVTRSNRASRRLWLGLKYWEGEPVLRKARLISKPTKRIHLGVNELGRVVRGGQAGEVKGVRQIGEVIAVSTDRGVMEARECVERKIGGQPLCRVW
;
A
#
# COMPACT_ATOMS: atom_id res chain seq x y z
N MET A 1 -3.43 -10.71 -36.30
CA MET A 1 -3.80 -9.40 -35.72
C MET A 1 -5.22 -9.49 -35.14
N SER A 2 -5.39 -9.36 -33.82
CA SER A 2 -6.73 -9.32 -33.23
C SER A 2 -7.29 -7.90 -33.29
N LEU A 3 -8.23 -7.66 -34.20
CA LEU A 3 -8.99 -6.39 -34.24
C LEU A 3 -9.87 -6.23 -32.99
N VAL A 4 -10.16 -7.31 -32.26
CA VAL A 4 -10.90 -7.27 -30.98
C VAL A 4 -10.07 -6.51 -29.95
N ASN A 5 -8.79 -6.88 -29.80
CA ASN A 5 -7.87 -6.22 -28.87
C ASN A 5 -7.64 -4.76 -29.25
N LEU A 6 -7.58 -4.46 -30.55
CA LEU A 6 -7.51 -3.08 -31.03
C LEU A 6 -8.78 -2.29 -30.64
N GLY A 7 -9.95 -2.92 -30.68
CA GLY A 7 -11.21 -2.39 -30.16
C GLY A 7 -11.10 -1.94 -28.71
N HIS A 8 -10.63 -2.84 -27.85
CA HIS A 8 -10.39 -2.55 -26.44
C HIS A 8 -9.37 -1.43 -26.24
N VAL A 9 -8.27 -1.41 -27.02
CA VAL A 9 -7.27 -0.33 -26.95
C VAL A 9 -7.87 1.03 -27.34
N CYS A 10 -8.67 1.11 -28.41
CA CYS A 10 -9.30 2.37 -28.82
C CYS A 10 -10.27 2.89 -27.75
N SER A 11 -11.11 2.02 -27.21
CA SER A 11 -12.02 2.37 -26.11
C SER A 11 -11.27 2.78 -24.85
N HIS A 12 -10.20 2.06 -24.48
CA HIS A 12 -9.36 2.38 -23.33
C HIS A 12 -8.67 3.74 -23.47
N LEU A 13 -8.08 4.03 -24.64
CA LEU A 13 -7.44 5.33 -24.92
C LEU A 13 -8.46 6.47 -24.84
N GLN A 14 -9.64 6.28 -25.43
CA GLN A 14 -10.69 7.29 -25.36
C GLN A 14 -11.13 7.54 -23.91
N ASN A 15 -11.36 6.48 -23.13
CA ASN A 15 -11.81 6.60 -21.75
C ASN A 15 -10.73 7.23 -20.86
N ALA A 16 -9.47 6.79 -20.98
CA ALA A 16 -8.35 7.36 -20.23
C ALA A 16 -8.13 8.84 -20.56
N SER A 17 -8.28 9.19 -21.84
CA SER A 17 -8.16 10.57 -22.30
C SER A 17 -9.27 11.47 -21.74
N LEU A 18 -10.53 11.02 -21.83
CA LEU A 18 -11.69 11.73 -21.26
C LEU A 18 -11.63 11.83 -19.73
N ALA A 19 -11.08 10.82 -19.05
CA ALA A 19 -10.82 10.82 -17.61
C ALA A 19 -9.65 11.72 -17.18
N ARG A 20 -8.97 12.38 -18.13
CA ARG A 20 -7.85 13.31 -17.88
C ARG A 20 -6.64 12.66 -17.18
N LEU A 21 -6.37 11.39 -17.47
CA LEU A 21 -5.17 10.72 -16.96
C LEU A 21 -3.92 11.21 -17.68
N GLY A 22 -2.84 11.55 -16.96
CA GLY A 22 -1.57 11.94 -17.60
C GLY A 22 -0.86 10.79 -18.30
N LEU A 23 -1.06 9.56 -17.82
CA LEU A 23 -0.37 8.36 -18.27
C LEU A 23 -1.34 7.18 -18.29
N THR A 24 -1.21 6.30 -19.27
CA THR A 24 -1.98 5.06 -19.34
C THR A 24 -1.15 3.92 -19.91
N SER A 25 -1.56 2.67 -19.72
CA SER A 25 -0.86 1.51 -20.24
C SER A 25 -1.75 0.57 -21.04
N ILE A 26 -1.22 0.03 -22.14
CA ILE A 26 -1.90 -0.97 -22.98
C ILE A 26 -1.03 -2.24 -23.13
N PRO A 27 -1.60 -3.42 -23.40
CA PRO A 27 -0.82 -4.64 -23.60
C PRO A 27 0.17 -4.52 -24.77
N TYR A 28 1.38 -5.04 -24.61
CA TYR A 28 2.39 -5.00 -25.66
C TYR A 28 2.07 -5.96 -26.82
N THR A 29 1.92 -5.41 -28.03
CA THR A 29 1.94 -6.17 -29.28
C THR A 29 2.61 -5.34 -30.38
N HIS A 30 3.14 -5.97 -31.43
CA HIS A 30 3.72 -5.24 -32.56
C HIS A 30 2.72 -4.27 -33.23
N LEU A 31 1.44 -4.64 -33.31
CA LEU A 31 0.40 -3.76 -33.85
C LEU A 31 0.16 -2.56 -32.95
N HIS A 32 0.00 -2.78 -31.65
CA HIS A 32 -0.22 -1.70 -30.69
C HIS A 32 0.97 -0.74 -30.66
N LEU A 33 2.19 -1.28 -30.72
CA LEU A 33 3.41 -0.48 -30.80
C LEU A 33 3.43 0.38 -32.07
N SER A 34 3.14 -0.23 -33.22
CA SER A 34 3.12 0.49 -34.52
C SER A 34 2.06 1.60 -34.54
N LEU A 35 0.86 1.32 -33.99
CA LEU A 35 -0.20 2.32 -33.86
C LEU A 35 0.19 3.44 -32.87
N ALA A 36 0.75 3.10 -31.71
CA ALA A 36 1.18 4.08 -30.73
C ALA A 36 2.29 4.99 -31.27
N LEU A 37 3.24 4.44 -32.04
CA LEU A 37 4.27 5.20 -32.75
C LEU A 37 3.66 6.17 -33.77
N LEU A 38 2.66 5.72 -34.55
CA LEU A 38 1.93 6.58 -35.48
C LEU A 38 1.25 7.73 -34.72
N LEU A 39 0.52 7.42 -33.64
CA LEU A 39 -0.17 8.44 -32.85
C LEU A 39 0.80 9.41 -32.16
N HIS A 40 1.98 8.94 -31.77
CA HIS A 40 3.04 9.80 -31.25
C HIS A 40 3.59 10.75 -32.32
N ARG A 41 3.88 10.24 -33.53
CA ARG A 41 4.33 11.05 -34.68
C ARG A 41 3.30 12.09 -35.11
N GLN A 42 2.02 11.73 -35.08
CA GLN A 42 0.90 12.64 -35.40
C GLN A 42 0.54 13.57 -34.24
N GLY A 43 1.27 13.50 -33.12
CA GLY A 43 1.14 14.45 -32.04
C GLY A 43 0.02 14.16 -31.03
N PHE A 44 -0.73 13.06 -31.14
CA PHE A 44 -1.77 12.67 -30.17
C PHE A 44 -1.21 12.20 -28.83
N LEU A 45 -0.03 11.56 -28.83
CA LEU A 45 0.62 11.05 -27.63
C LEU A 45 1.91 11.83 -27.33
N SER A 46 2.18 12.12 -26.05
CA SER A 46 3.38 12.85 -25.62
C SER A 46 4.60 11.95 -25.52
N ARG A 47 4.41 10.70 -25.05
CA ARG A 47 5.50 9.76 -24.79
C ARG A 47 5.04 8.33 -25.03
N LEU A 48 6.01 7.48 -25.40
CA LEU A 48 5.88 6.05 -25.52
C LEU A 48 7.05 5.39 -24.81
N SER A 49 6.79 4.46 -23.90
CA SER A 49 7.80 3.66 -23.20
C SER A 49 7.33 2.22 -23.06
N ILE A 50 8.26 1.27 -23.11
CA ILE A 50 7.98 -0.15 -22.84
C ILE A 50 8.24 -0.37 -21.34
N GLY A 51 7.40 -1.16 -20.68
CA GLY A 51 7.57 -1.43 -19.25
C GLY A 51 6.81 -2.68 -18.80
N GLY A 52 6.90 -2.95 -17.51
CA GLY A 52 6.11 -3.99 -16.84
C GLY A 52 4.66 -3.55 -16.55
N PRO A 53 3.98 -4.26 -15.63
CA PRO A 53 2.67 -3.84 -15.12
C PRO A 53 2.72 -2.52 -14.34
N SER A 54 3.89 -2.15 -13.82
CA SER A 54 4.20 -0.86 -13.20
C SER A 54 4.76 0.14 -14.23
N PRO A 55 4.53 1.45 -14.03
CA PRO A 55 5.05 2.49 -14.92
C PRO A 55 6.58 2.56 -14.83
N PRO A 56 7.31 2.59 -15.96
CA PRO A 56 8.76 2.74 -15.95
C PRO A 56 9.14 4.12 -15.42
N ALA A 57 10.32 4.25 -14.82
CA ALA A 57 10.79 5.52 -14.29
C ALA A 57 10.91 6.57 -15.41
N SER A 58 11.24 6.11 -16.62
CA SER A 58 11.26 6.93 -17.84
C SER A 58 9.90 7.54 -18.22
N ALA A 59 8.78 6.99 -17.73
CA ALA A 59 7.44 7.50 -18.06
C ALA A 59 7.16 8.84 -17.37
N PHE A 60 7.79 9.11 -16.23
CA PHE A 60 7.64 10.35 -15.49
C PHE A 60 8.61 11.42 -16.02
N PRO A 61 8.30 12.72 -15.90
CA PRO A 61 9.30 13.75 -16.12
C PRO A 61 10.53 13.44 -15.26
N ALA A 62 11.73 13.70 -15.78
CA ALA A 62 12.94 13.62 -14.97
C ALA A 62 12.65 14.44 -13.70
N LYS A 63 12.81 13.81 -12.52
CA LYS A 63 12.71 14.53 -11.26
C LYS A 63 13.56 15.79 -11.43
N LEU A 64 13.05 16.98 -11.10
CA LEU A 64 13.94 18.11 -10.82
C LEU A 64 15.09 17.54 -9.97
N PRO A 65 16.36 17.91 -10.23
CA PRO A 65 17.46 17.48 -9.37
C PRO A 65 17.00 17.72 -7.94
N ASP A 66 16.79 16.62 -7.23
CA ASP A 66 16.15 16.66 -5.93
C ASP A 66 17.10 17.47 -5.06
N ASN A 67 16.66 18.65 -4.61
CA ASN A 67 17.39 19.46 -3.64
C ASN A 67 17.44 18.77 -2.25
N ARG A 68 17.30 17.44 -2.21
CA ARG A 68 17.39 16.54 -1.06
C ARG A 68 16.51 16.94 0.12
N ARG A 69 15.40 17.64 -0.13
CA ARG A 69 14.55 18.13 0.96
C ARG A 69 13.27 17.33 1.16
N VAL A 70 12.69 16.68 0.14
CA VAL A 70 11.50 15.83 0.33
C VAL A 70 11.34 14.82 -0.83
N THR A 71 11.56 13.52 -0.60
CA THR A 71 11.06 12.45 -1.49
C THR A 71 10.66 11.17 -0.73
N ALA A 72 9.55 10.55 -1.15
CA ALA A 72 8.86 9.40 -0.52
C ALA A 72 9.28 8.02 -1.08
N ALA A 73 10.56 7.78 -1.34
CA ALA A 73 11.07 6.47 -1.78
C ALA A 73 11.81 5.75 -0.63
N PRO A 74 11.67 4.43 -0.44
CA PRO A 74 12.25 3.71 0.68
C PRO A 74 13.78 3.87 0.76
N HIS A 75 14.28 4.16 1.97
CA HIS A 75 15.68 4.42 2.23
C HIS A 75 16.62 3.21 1.99
N ARG A 76 16.08 1.97 1.92
CA ARG A 76 16.83 0.71 1.82
C ARG A 76 17.64 0.57 0.52
N ASP A 77 17.12 1.03 -0.62
CA ASP A 77 17.85 0.97 -1.90
C ASP A 77 18.91 2.07 -2.05
N ARG A 78 18.85 3.13 -1.22
CA ARG A 78 19.81 4.24 -1.23
C ARG A 78 20.96 4.06 -0.25
N SER A 79 20.72 3.42 0.90
CA SER A 79 21.74 3.18 1.92
C SER A 79 21.51 1.80 2.58
N PRO A 80 22.21 0.76 2.09
CA PRO A 80 22.17 -0.57 2.71
C PRO A 80 22.62 -0.58 4.17
N ARG A 81 23.31 0.48 4.63
CA ARG A 81 23.77 0.69 6.01
C ARG A 81 22.92 1.70 6.78
N SER A 82 21.66 1.94 6.41
CA SER A 82 20.79 2.82 7.19
C SER A 82 20.37 2.16 8.53
N PRO A 83 20.08 2.96 9.57
CA PRO A 83 19.51 2.46 10.83
C PRO A 83 18.21 1.69 10.63
N GLU A 84 17.34 2.19 9.74
CA GLU A 84 16.05 1.56 9.42
C GLU A 84 16.22 0.19 8.74
N ALA A 85 17.22 0.03 7.86
CA ALA A 85 17.53 -1.25 7.25
C ALA A 85 18.09 -2.25 8.27
N ALA A 86 18.98 -1.78 9.15
CA ALA A 86 19.51 -2.61 10.23
C ALA A 86 18.43 -3.07 11.21
N LEU A 87 17.46 -2.21 11.54
CA LEU A 87 16.29 -2.57 12.34
C LEU A 87 15.50 -3.69 11.69
N THR A 88 15.26 -3.64 10.37
CA THR A 88 14.55 -4.70 9.67
C THR A 88 15.30 -6.03 9.68
N ASP A 89 16.62 -6.03 9.52
CA ASP A 89 17.43 -7.24 9.56
C ASP A 89 17.40 -7.90 10.95
N VAL A 90 17.30 -7.09 12.02
CA VAL A 90 17.17 -7.58 13.40
C VAL A 90 15.77 -8.13 13.68
N VAL A 91 14.72 -7.44 13.24
CA VAL A 91 13.32 -7.84 13.46
C VAL A 91 12.95 -9.09 12.67
N THR A 92 13.55 -9.27 11.49
CA THR A 92 13.38 -10.48 10.66
C THR A 92 14.27 -11.64 11.11
N GLY A 93 15.14 -11.43 12.11
CA GLY A 93 16.05 -12.45 12.64
C GLY A 93 17.22 -12.77 11.70
N GLN A 94 17.46 -11.97 10.66
CA GLN A 94 18.60 -12.15 9.75
C GLN A 94 19.94 -11.81 10.42
N LYS A 95 19.94 -10.84 11.34
CA LYS A 95 21.13 -10.40 12.06
C LYS A 95 20.87 -10.21 13.55
N THR A 96 21.91 -10.41 14.34
CA THR A 96 21.93 -10.09 15.79
C THR A 96 22.54 -8.71 16.02
N LEU A 97 22.22 -8.08 17.15
CA LEU A 97 22.80 -6.76 17.51
C LEU A 97 24.35 -6.80 17.54
N GLY A 98 24.95 -7.89 18.01
CA GLY A 98 26.41 -8.05 18.01
C GLY A 98 27.01 -8.18 16.61
N GLN A 99 26.28 -8.72 15.64
CA GLN A 99 26.71 -8.74 14.24
C GLN A 99 26.66 -7.34 13.62
N LEU A 100 25.70 -6.49 14.00
CA LEU A 100 25.67 -5.09 13.56
C LEU A 100 26.87 -4.31 14.11
N GLU A 101 27.25 -4.50 15.37
CA GLU A 101 28.45 -3.89 15.93
C GLU A 101 29.72 -4.31 15.16
N ALA A 102 29.83 -5.59 14.79
CA ALA A 102 30.94 -6.12 14.00
C ALA A 102 30.98 -5.57 12.56
N GLU A 103 29.82 -5.25 11.97
CA GLU A 103 29.70 -4.65 10.64
C GLU A 103 30.07 -3.15 10.60
N GLY A 104 30.31 -2.54 11.78
CA GLY A 104 30.77 -1.16 11.92
C GLY A 104 29.64 -0.13 12.06
N TYR A 105 28.46 -0.53 12.54
CA TYR A 105 27.42 0.41 12.95
C TYR A 105 27.86 1.16 14.22
N ASP A 106 27.51 2.44 14.30
CA ASP A 106 27.74 3.28 15.46
C ASP A 106 26.92 2.81 16.67
N ARG A 107 27.45 3.06 17.87
CA ARG A 107 26.82 2.65 19.14
C ARG A 107 25.45 3.28 19.33
N GLU A 108 25.29 4.54 18.93
CA GLU A 108 24.02 5.27 19.01
C GLU A 108 22.95 4.59 18.15
N THR A 109 23.30 4.16 16.92
CA THR A 109 22.38 3.40 16.06
C THR A 109 22.01 2.05 16.66
N VAL A 110 22.96 1.32 17.24
CA VAL A 110 22.67 0.01 17.86
C VAL A 110 21.76 0.15 19.09
N GLU A 111 21.97 1.19 19.90
CA GLU A 111 21.09 1.55 21.02
C GLU A 111 19.69 1.94 20.53
N TRP A 112 19.62 2.76 19.48
CA TRP A 112 18.34 3.11 18.86
C TRP A 112 17.59 1.88 18.35
N ILE A 113 18.25 0.92 17.68
CA ILE A 113 17.61 -0.32 17.22
C ILE A 113 17.11 -1.15 18.40
N ARG A 114 17.88 -1.19 19.50
CA ARG A 114 17.53 -1.92 20.73
C ARG A 114 16.23 -1.41 21.35
N ASP A 115 16.00 -0.10 21.27
CA ASP A 115 14.80 0.55 21.80
C ASP A 115 13.65 0.52 20.78
N ALA A 116 13.92 0.79 19.50
CA ALA A 116 12.92 0.84 18.42
C ALA A 116 12.26 -0.52 18.15
N ARG A 117 12.92 -1.63 18.48
CA ARG A 117 12.33 -2.98 18.37
C ARG A 117 11.38 -3.33 19.53
N LEU A 118 11.26 -2.51 20.57
CA LEU A 118 10.34 -2.78 21.68
C LEU A 118 8.93 -2.30 21.32
N LEU A 119 7.92 -3.11 21.65
CA LEU A 119 6.53 -2.70 21.50
C LEU A 119 6.17 -1.60 22.50
N SER A 120 5.37 -0.64 22.04
CA SER A 120 4.79 0.41 22.86
C SER A 120 3.73 -0.15 23.81
N LYS A 121 3.35 0.63 24.83
CA LYS A 121 2.26 0.28 25.75
C LYS A 121 0.97 -0.05 24.99
N GLU A 122 0.59 0.82 24.06
CA GLU A 122 -0.65 0.71 23.29
C GLU A 122 -0.68 -0.55 22.41
N GLN A 123 0.47 -0.92 21.83
CA GLN A 123 0.61 -2.15 21.04
C GLN A 123 0.43 -3.39 21.92
N LEU A 124 1.07 -3.42 23.08
CA LEU A 124 0.96 -4.55 24.02
C LEU A 124 -0.46 -4.71 24.57
N GLU A 125 -1.17 -3.61 24.85
CA GLU A 125 -2.57 -3.64 25.25
C GLU A 125 -3.47 -4.19 24.12
N ARG A 126 -3.20 -3.81 22.87
CA ARG A 126 -3.95 -4.31 21.70
C ARG A 126 -3.74 -5.80 21.45
N ASP A 127 -2.54 -6.31 21.72
CA ASP A 127 -2.22 -7.73 21.64
C ASP A 127 -2.83 -8.54 22.80
N GLY A 128 -3.47 -7.88 23.78
CA GLY A 128 -4.18 -8.53 24.88
C GLY A 128 -3.30 -8.86 26.09
N TRP A 129 -2.08 -8.32 26.16
CA TRP A 129 -1.19 -8.53 27.32
C TRP A 129 -1.72 -7.86 28.60
N ASP A 130 -2.66 -6.92 28.46
CA ASP A 130 -3.44 -6.37 29.56
C ASP A 130 -4.20 -7.47 30.32
N THR A 131 -4.77 -8.42 29.58
CA THR A 131 -5.60 -9.50 30.12
C THR A 131 -4.75 -10.46 30.93
N HIS A 132 -3.56 -10.80 30.41
CA HIS A 132 -2.58 -11.61 31.13
C HIS A 132 -2.11 -10.94 32.42
N ALA A 133 -1.89 -9.62 32.41
CA ALA A 133 -1.53 -8.86 33.61
C ALA A 133 -2.70 -8.83 34.62
N ILE A 134 -3.94 -8.66 34.16
CA ILE A 134 -5.14 -8.69 35.01
C ILE A 134 -5.32 -10.06 35.66
N ASP A 135 -5.21 -11.14 34.89
CA ASP A 135 -5.34 -12.50 35.43
C ASP A 135 -4.23 -12.80 36.44
N PHE A 136 -3.02 -12.29 36.22
CA PHE A 136 -1.93 -12.37 37.17
C PHE A 136 -2.25 -11.63 38.48
N VAL A 137 -2.83 -10.42 38.41
CA VAL A 137 -3.29 -9.66 39.58
C VAL A 137 -4.39 -10.42 40.34
N MET A 138 -5.37 -10.98 39.62
CA MET A 138 -6.48 -11.74 40.23
C MET A 138 -5.99 -13.03 40.92
N ALA A 139 -4.97 -13.69 40.37
CA ALA A 139 -4.42 -14.93 40.93
C ALA A 139 -3.50 -14.70 42.14
N ASN A 140 -2.74 -13.60 42.15
CA ASN A 140 -1.66 -13.38 43.11
C ASN A 140 -1.91 -12.24 44.11
N GLY A 141 -2.91 -11.38 43.89
CA GLY A 141 -3.13 -10.19 44.72
C GLY A 141 -3.54 -10.48 46.17
N SER A 142 -3.97 -11.70 46.49
CA SER A 142 -4.27 -12.15 47.87
C SER A 142 -3.08 -12.83 48.56
N ARG A 143 -2.00 -13.12 47.84
CA ARG A 143 -0.84 -13.85 48.35
C ARG A 143 0.09 -12.95 49.15
N THR A 144 0.75 -13.53 50.16
CA THR A 144 1.78 -12.85 50.95
C THR A 144 3.17 -13.05 50.35
N ARG A 145 4.12 -12.18 50.72
CA ARG A 145 5.50 -12.23 50.22
C ARG A 145 6.15 -13.61 50.37
N GLN A 146 5.98 -14.24 51.53
CA GLN A 146 6.52 -15.58 51.81
C GLN A 146 5.94 -16.64 50.85
N GLN A 147 4.64 -16.60 50.58
CA GLN A 147 3.97 -17.52 49.66
C GLN A 147 4.45 -17.34 48.20
N LEU A 148 4.78 -16.11 47.79
CA LEU A 148 5.33 -15.85 46.46
C LEU A 148 6.79 -16.31 46.35
N GLU A 149 7.59 -16.10 47.38
CA GLU A 149 8.98 -16.59 47.44
C GLU A 149 9.02 -18.13 47.43
N ASP A 150 8.10 -18.80 48.13
CA ASP A 150 7.95 -20.27 48.15
C ASP A 150 7.53 -20.86 46.78
N GLU A 151 6.80 -20.10 45.96
CA GLU A 151 6.43 -20.47 44.60
C GLU A 151 7.53 -20.20 43.56
N GLY A 152 8.68 -19.67 44.00
CA GLY A 152 9.84 -19.40 43.15
C GLY A 152 9.78 -18.08 42.41
N PHE A 153 8.97 -17.11 42.85
CA PHE A 153 9.05 -15.75 42.33
C PHE A 153 10.31 -15.06 42.84
N GLU A 154 11.23 -14.74 41.93
CA GLU A 154 12.48 -14.04 42.23
C GLU A 154 12.62 -12.75 41.40
N GLY A 155 13.39 -11.78 41.92
CA GLY A 155 13.77 -10.57 41.19
C GLY A 155 12.60 -9.67 40.77
N GLU A 156 12.55 -9.31 39.48
CA GLU A 156 11.55 -8.40 38.91
C GLU A 156 10.11 -8.97 39.01
N ALA A 157 9.98 -10.29 38.94
CA ALA A 157 8.69 -10.99 39.05
C ALA A 157 8.07 -10.82 40.45
N LEU A 158 8.89 -10.92 41.49
CA LEU A 158 8.47 -10.75 42.89
C LEU A 158 8.06 -9.29 43.16
N HIS A 159 8.81 -8.32 42.62
CA HIS A 159 8.47 -6.91 42.76
C HIS A 159 7.11 -6.57 42.12
N LEU A 160 6.87 -7.07 40.90
CA LEU A 160 5.58 -6.90 40.23
C LEU A 160 4.44 -7.59 40.99
N ALA A 161 4.66 -8.81 41.48
CA ALA A 161 3.69 -9.54 42.28
C ALA A 161 3.30 -8.80 43.57
N LEU A 162 4.26 -8.20 44.29
CA LEU A 162 3.97 -7.39 45.46
C LEU A 162 3.15 -6.13 45.13
N ALA A 163 3.44 -5.48 44.00
CA ALA A 163 2.68 -4.33 43.52
C ALA A 163 1.24 -4.67 43.10
N THR A 164 0.96 -5.93 42.72
CA THR A 164 -0.41 -6.36 42.36
C THR A 164 -1.39 -6.32 43.53
N ARG A 165 -0.89 -6.48 44.77
CA ARG A 165 -1.72 -6.51 45.97
C ARG A 165 -2.41 -5.18 46.24
N GLU A 166 -1.68 -4.08 46.11
CA GLU A 166 -2.22 -2.73 46.28
C GLU A 166 -3.24 -2.43 45.19
N ARG A 167 -2.92 -2.76 43.92
CA ARG A 167 -3.85 -2.59 42.79
C ARG A 167 -5.14 -3.38 42.94
N LEU A 168 -5.07 -4.64 43.40
CA LEU A 168 -6.27 -5.45 43.63
C LEU A 168 -7.15 -4.84 44.73
N ARG A 169 -6.54 -4.36 45.82
CA ARG A 169 -7.27 -3.69 46.91
C ARG A 169 -7.98 -2.44 46.39
N ASP A 170 -7.26 -1.58 45.67
CA ASP A 170 -7.83 -0.35 45.11
C ASP A 170 -8.99 -0.65 44.15
N ALA A 171 -8.87 -1.70 43.32
CA ALA A 171 -9.94 -2.10 42.40
C ALA A 171 -11.19 -2.62 43.14
N ILE A 172 -11.02 -3.35 44.25
CA ILE A 172 -12.13 -3.82 45.09
C ILE A 172 -12.82 -2.64 45.80
N ASP A 173 -12.04 -1.66 46.28
CA ASP A 173 -12.59 -0.47 46.94
C ASP A 173 -13.39 0.38 45.95
N ILE A 174 -12.91 0.55 44.71
CA ILE A 174 -13.66 1.22 43.63
C ILE A 174 -14.95 0.45 43.30
N PHE A 175 -14.89 -0.87 43.21
CA PHE A 175 -16.06 -1.70 42.96
C PHE A 175 -17.14 -1.52 44.03
N ARG A 176 -16.75 -1.49 45.31
CA ARG A 176 -17.67 -1.24 46.43
C ARG A 176 -18.25 0.16 46.39
N ALA A 177 -17.46 1.16 46.01
CA ALA A 177 -17.95 2.52 45.83
C ALA A 177 -18.97 2.63 44.69
N ASP A 178 -18.71 1.99 43.54
CA ASP A 178 -19.62 1.94 42.38
C ASP A 178 -20.95 1.27 42.74
N LEU A 179 -20.91 0.16 43.50
CA LEU A 179 -22.10 -0.51 44.02
C LEU A 179 -22.93 0.39 44.96
N ALA A 180 -22.26 1.05 45.92
CA ALA A 180 -22.93 1.96 46.83
C ALA A 180 -23.59 3.13 46.10
N GLN A 181 -22.92 3.66 45.06
CA GLN A 181 -23.47 4.70 44.22
C GLN A 181 -24.69 4.21 43.41
N HIS A 182 -24.62 3.02 42.81
CA HIS A 182 -25.74 2.41 42.09
C HIS A 182 -26.97 2.25 43.00
N ASN A 183 -26.79 1.68 44.19
CA ASN A 183 -27.87 1.51 45.16
C ASN A 183 -28.49 2.84 45.58
N ARG A 184 -27.66 3.86 45.81
CA ARG A 184 -28.14 5.22 46.13
C ARG A 184 -28.97 5.83 45.01
N VAL A 185 -28.65 5.56 43.75
CA VAL A 185 -29.45 6.01 42.59
C VAL A 185 -30.78 5.26 42.51
N CYS A 186 -30.78 3.95 42.80
CA CYS A 186 -32.01 3.16 42.88
C CYS A 186 -32.93 3.62 44.03
N GLU A 187 -32.36 4.01 45.18
CA GLU A 187 -33.11 4.62 46.30
C GLU A 187 -33.80 5.91 45.87
N LEU A 188 -33.07 6.80 45.18
CA LEU A 188 -33.61 8.09 44.72
C LEU A 188 -34.70 7.95 43.65
N ASN A 189 -34.66 6.88 42.85
CA ASN A 189 -35.64 6.60 41.79
C ASN A 189 -36.83 5.74 42.26
N ASN A 190 -36.91 5.39 43.55
CA ASN A 190 -37.91 4.47 44.12
C ASN A 190 -37.93 3.08 43.46
N GLU A 191 -36.76 2.53 43.10
CA GLU A 191 -36.61 1.20 42.48
C GLU A 191 -35.83 0.22 43.39
N PRO A 192 -36.41 -0.24 44.52
CA PRO A 192 -35.71 -1.11 45.47
C PRO A 192 -35.37 -2.49 44.91
N GLU A 193 -36.13 -2.97 43.93
CA GLU A 193 -35.90 -4.25 43.25
C GLU A 193 -34.58 -4.30 42.45
N LYS A 194 -33.97 -3.14 42.16
CA LYS A 194 -32.72 -3.04 41.37
C LYS A 194 -31.46 -2.83 42.22
N MET A 195 -31.60 -2.78 43.55
CA MET A 195 -30.48 -2.70 44.48
C MET A 195 -29.71 -4.03 44.52
N GLN A 196 -28.39 -3.96 44.69
CA GLN A 196 -27.50 -5.12 44.65
C GLN A 196 -26.60 -5.15 45.90
N SER A 197 -26.52 -6.31 46.55
CA SER A 197 -25.57 -6.57 47.64
C SER A 197 -24.37 -7.37 47.13
N GLU A 198 -23.19 -7.19 47.73
CA GLU A 198 -21.98 -7.98 47.41
C GLU A 198 -22.19 -9.48 47.68
N GLU A 199 -22.98 -9.82 48.71
CA GLU A 199 -23.28 -11.20 49.14
C GLU A 199 -24.25 -11.95 48.23
N ASP A 200 -25.15 -11.23 47.53
CA ASP A 200 -26.17 -11.81 46.65
C ASP A 200 -25.65 -12.06 45.21
N MET A 201 -24.45 -11.57 44.89
CA MET A 201 -23.89 -11.67 43.55
C MET A 201 -23.04 -12.93 43.34
N PRO A 202 -23.16 -13.60 42.17
CA PRO A 202 -22.25 -14.69 41.82
C PRO A 202 -20.79 -14.22 41.83
N HIS A 203 -19.89 -15.03 42.40
CA HIS A 203 -18.46 -14.72 42.47
C HIS A 203 -17.83 -14.41 41.09
N ASP A 204 -18.33 -15.04 40.02
CA ASP A 204 -17.87 -14.76 38.65
C ASP A 204 -18.25 -13.34 38.20
N THR A 205 -19.43 -12.85 38.55
CA THR A 205 -19.87 -11.48 38.25
C THR A 205 -19.01 -10.44 38.96
N ILE A 206 -18.62 -10.72 40.21
CA ILE A 206 -17.70 -9.86 40.99
C ILE A 206 -16.33 -9.83 40.31
N ALA A 207 -15.79 -11.00 39.95
CA ALA A 207 -14.52 -11.09 39.25
C ALA A 207 -14.55 -10.35 37.91
N GLN A 208 -15.63 -10.45 37.14
CA GLN A 208 -15.80 -9.71 35.88
C GLN A 208 -15.81 -8.19 36.08
N ARG A 209 -16.51 -7.69 37.12
CA ARG A 209 -16.53 -6.25 37.44
C ARG A 209 -15.17 -5.73 37.91
N VAL A 210 -14.47 -6.49 38.76
CA VAL A 210 -13.12 -6.13 39.21
C VAL A 210 -12.13 -6.14 38.04
N ARG A 211 -12.20 -7.14 37.15
CA ARG A 211 -11.42 -7.16 35.90
C ARG A 211 -11.68 -5.94 35.03
N ALA A 212 -12.94 -5.48 34.93
CA ALA A 212 -13.28 -4.28 34.17
C ALA A 212 -12.67 -3.00 34.79
N ILE A 213 -12.60 -2.90 36.12
CA ILE A 213 -11.96 -1.78 36.82
C ILE A 213 -10.44 -1.81 36.60
N LEU A 214 -9.81 -2.98 36.74
CA LEU A 214 -8.37 -3.15 36.49
C LEU A 214 -8.00 -2.79 35.04
N ARG A 215 -8.85 -3.15 34.07
CA ARG A 215 -8.67 -2.74 32.67
C ARG A 215 -8.78 -1.21 32.49
N ARG A 216 -9.64 -0.52 33.25
CA ARG A 216 -9.74 0.95 33.21
C ARG A 216 -8.53 1.65 33.83
N GLN A 217 -7.94 1.08 34.89
CA GLN A 217 -6.72 1.61 35.51
C GLN A 217 -5.50 1.45 34.58
N GLY A 218 -5.47 0.37 33.79
CA GLY A 218 -4.38 0.09 32.85
C GLY A 218 -3.07 -0.30 33.52
N PHE A 219 -2.06 -0.66 32.72
CA PHE A 219 -0.76 -1.09 33.21
C PHE A 219 0.38 -0.24 32.64
N ASP A 220 1.51 -0.24 33.33
CA ASP A 220 2.73 0.43 32.84
C ASP A 220 3.38 -0.42 31.75
N GLN A 221 4.06 0.22 30.80
CA GLN A 221 4.71 -0.48 29.68
C GLN A 221 5.66 -1.59 30.17
N ARG A 222 6.42 -1.33 31.25
CA ARG A 222 7.36 -2.32 31.81
C ARG A 222 6.64 -3.57 32.32
N THR A 223 5.50 -3.42 33.00
CA THR A 223 4.69 -4.53 33.48
C THR A 223 4.17 -5.38 32.32
N LEU A 224 3.67 -4.72 31.27
CA LEU A 224 3.20 -5.41 30.07
C LEU A 224 4.33 -6.14 29.33
N GLN A 225 5.50 -5.50 29.20
CA GLN A 225 6.69 -6.11 28.58
C GLN A 225 7.22 -7.31 29.38
N PHE A 226 7.10 -7.27 30.71
CA PHE A 226 7.45 -8.39 31.57
C PHE A 226 6.56 -9.60 31.27
N HIS A 227 5.23 -9.41 31.23
CA HIS A 227 4.29 -10.49 30.91
C HIS A 227 4.41 -10.98 29.47
N ALA A 228 4.73 -10.09 28.52
CA ALA A 228 4.95 -10.45 27.12
C ALA A 228 6.24 -11.27 26.91
N GLY A 229 7.24 -11.15 27.78
CA GLY A 229 8.48 -11.92 27.70
C GLY A 229 9.16 -11.74 26.33
N PRO A 230 9.39 -12.81 25.53
CA PRO A 230 9.92 -12.70 24.17
C PRO A 230 9.02 -11.93 23.19
N ALA A 231 7.71 -11.91 23.41
CA ALA A 231 6.74 -11.23 22.55
C ALA A 231 6.75 -9.70 22.71
N ARG A 232 7.55 -9.15 23.64
CA ARG A 232 7.75 -7.70 23.78
C ARG A 232 8.46 -7.06 22.60
N PHE A 233 9.08 -7.86 21.73
CA PHE A 233 9.79 -7.39 20.54
C PHE A 233 8.83 -7.32 19.35
N ALA A 234 8.87 -6.22 18.62
CA ALA A 234 8.06 -5.98 17.45
C ALA A 234 8.40 -7.00 16.35
N THR A 235 7.37 -7.61 15.76
CA THR A 235 7.52 -8.39 14.53
C THR A 235 7.40 -7.49 13.31
N LEU A 236 7.76 -8.01 12.13
CA LEU A 236 7.63 -7.26 10.87
C LEU A 236 6.21 -6.72 10.68
N ARG A 237 5.21 -7.52 11.01
CA ARG A 237 3.79 -7.13 10.93
C ARG A 237 3.44 -5.96 11.84
N HIS A 238 3.98 -5.91 13.07
CA HIS A 238 3.75 -4.79 13.98
C HIS A 238 4.32 -3.50 13.42
N ILE A 239 5.52 -3.56 12.84
CA ILE A 239 6.18 -2.39 12.22
C ILE A 239 5.40 -1.90 11.00
N GLU A 240 4.88 -2.81 10.17
CA GLU A 240 4.06 -2.47 9.01
C GLU A 240 2.73 -1.83 9.37
N GLN A 241 2.07 -2.34 10.43
CA GLN A 241 0.74 -1.88 10.83
C GLN A 241 0.79 -0.59 11.64
N ASP A 242 1.72 -0.51 12.59
CA ASP A 242 1.71 0.51 13.63
C ASP A 242 2.90 1.46 13.57
N GLY A 243 3.95 1.16 12.78
CA GLY A 243 5.19 1.93 12.76
C GLY A 243 6.10 1.70 13.98
N ILE A 244 7.12 2.53 14.13
CA ILE A 244 8.03 2.52 15.28
C ILE A 244 7.80 3.69 16.22
N THR A 245 8.20 3.53 17.47
CA THR A 245 8.25 4.62 18.45
C THR A 245 9.64 5.25 18.41
N GLU A 246 9.72 6.55 18.12
CA GLU A 246 10.98 7.30 18.17
C GLU A 246 10.94 8.38 19.24
N THR A 247 12.08 8.58 19.91
CA THR A 247 12.25 9.71 20.81
C THR A 247 12.89 10.86 20.05
N ALA A 248 12.13 11.95 19.83
CA ALA A 248 12.61 13.15 19.16
C ALA A 248 12.48 14.34 20.11
N MET A 249 13.58 15.05 20.38
CA MET A 249 13.60 16.24 21.26
C MET A 249 13.04 15.97 22.67
N GLY A 250 13.23 14.77 23.21
CA GLY A 250 12.71 14.36 24.52
C GLY A 250 11.23 14.00 24.55
N LEU A 251 10.55 14.00 23.40
CA LEU A 251 9.16 13.57 23.25
C LEU A 251 9.12 12.23 22.50
N SER A 252 8.34 11.28 23.00
CA SER A 252 8.08 10.01 22.31
C SER A 252 7.02 10.21 21.22
N VAL A 253 7.41 10.07 19.96
CA VAL A 253 6.51 10.04 18.81
C VAL A 253 6.18 8.57 18.53
N SER A 254 4.96 8.16 18.86
CA SER A 254 4.47 6.84 18.50
C SER A 254 4.11 6.78 17.02
N SER A 255 4.24 5.59 16.43
CA SER A 255 3.74 5.28 15.09
C SER A 255 4.37 6.01 13.90
N ARG A 256 5.68 6.26 13.96
CA ARG A 256 6.40 6.70 12.75
C ARG A 256 6.41 5.54 11.73
N PRO A 257 5.83 5.70 10.53
CA PRO A 257 5.82 4.64 9.53
C PRO A 257 7.24 4.41 9.01
N ILE A 258 7.67 3.15 9.01
CA ILE A 258 8.87 2.74 8.26
C ILE A 258 8.40 2.26 6.89
N THR A 259 9.05 2.74 5.84
CA THR A 259 8.80 2.20 4.50
C THR A 259 9.51 0.87 4.35
N LEU A 260 8.78 -0.22 4.55
CA LEU A 260 9.23 -1.59 4.29
C LEU A 260 8.99 -1.93 2.81
N LEU A 261 9.90 -2.70 2.21
CA LEU A 261 9.71 -3.16 0.82
C LEU A 261 8.57 -4.18 0.79
N PRO A 262 7.51 -3.98 -0.01
CA PRO A 262 6.54 -5.01 -0.26
C PRO A 262 7.17 -6.16 -1.06
N GLU A 263 7.05 -7.41 -0.58
CA GLU A 263 7.58 -8.61 -1.27
C GLU A 263 7.12 -8.73 -2.73
N HIS A 264 5.96 -8.17 -3.03
CA HIS A 264 5.24 -8.23 -4.30
C HIS A 264 5.80 -7.28 -5.39
N TYR A 265 6.83 -6.48 -5.06
CA TYR A 265 7.60 -5.71 -6.04
C TYR A 265 8.91 -6.41 -6.46
N ARG A 266 9.25 -7.58 -5.90
CA ARG A 266 10.32 -8.41 -6.45
C ARG A 266 9.73 -9.29 -7.55
N ASP A 267 9.91 -8.86 -8.81
CA ASP A 267 9.96 -9.81 -9.91
C ASP A 267 11.06 -10.83 -9.55
N PRO A 268 10.75 -12.14 -9.37
CA PRO A 268 11.74 -13.15 -8.95
C PRO A 268 12.95 -13.22 -9.89
N ASP A 269 12.79 -12.77 -11.14
CA ASP A 269 13.82 -12.74 -12.17
C ASP A 269 14.47 -11.35 -12.37
N ALA A 270 14.05 -10.32 -11.63
CA ALA A 270 14.51 -8.93 -11.77
C ALA A 270 14.53 -8.43 -13.25
N THR A 271 13.45 -8.69 -13.99
CA THR A 271 13.41 -8.47 -15.46
C THR A 271 13.02 -7.05 -15.88
N ASP A 272 13.00 -6.08 -14.96
CA ASP A 272 12.58 -4.69 -15.19
C ASP A 272 13.58 -3.83 -15.97
N ALA A 273 14.41 -4.44 -16.83
CA ALA A 273 15.12 -3.67 -17.85
C ALA A 273 14.09 -3.07 -18.84
N GLU A 274 13.94 -1.74 -18.82
CA GLU A 274 12.90 -0.94 -19.52
C GLU A 274 12.82 -1.18 -21.05
N ASN A 275 13.72 -1.96 -21.66
CA ASN A 275 13.80 -2.13 -23.12
C ASN A 275 13.98 -3.58 -23.60
N ILE A 276 14.06 -4.57 -22.70
CA ILE A 276 14.33 -5.96 -23.11
C ILE A 276 13.02 -6.77 -23.15
N VAL A 277 12.65 -7.22 -24.35
CA VAL A 277 11.51 -8.13 -24.55
C VAL A 277 12.03 -9.54 -24.86
N THR A 278 11.83 -10.47 -23.94
CA THR A 278 12.17 -11.89 -24.04
C THR A 278 10.90 -12.73 -24.22
N ARG A 279 11.04 -14.04 -24.51
CA ARG A 279 9.89 -14.94 -24.62
C ARG A 279 9.12 -15.06 -23.30
N SER A 280 9.82 -15.04 -22.17
CA SER A 280 9.25 -15.16 -20.82
C SER A 280 8.47 -13.90 -20.41
N ASN A 281 8.96 -12.71 -20.76
CA ASN A 281 8.36 -11.45 -20.30
C ASN A 281 7.31 -10.85 -21.27
N ARG A 282 7.24 -11.30 -22.54
CA ARG A 282 6.37 -10.69 -23.55
C ARG A 282 4.90 -10.57 -23.13
N ALA A 283 4.40 -11.53 -22.35
CA ALA A 283 3.02 -11.53 -21.88
C ALA A 283 2.74 -10.49 -20.77
N SER A 284 3.72 -10.22 -19.91
CA SER A 284 3.60 -9.23 -18.82
C SER A 284 3.94 -7.81 -19.27
N ARG A 285 4.62 -7.65 -20.43
CA ARG A 285 4.99 -6.33 -20.96
C ARG A 285 3.79 -5.48 -21.36
N ARG A 286 3.90 -4.20 -21.05
CA ARG A 286 2.94 -3.15 -21.41
C ARG A 286 3.63 -2.01 -22.14
N LEU A 287 2.84 -1.30 -22.95
CA LEU A 287 3.21 -0.02 -23.54
C LEU A 287 2.61 1.09 -22.69
N TRP A 288 3.47 1.91 -22.12
CA TRP A 288 3.12 3.09 -21.35
C TRP A 288 3.07 4.31 -22.27
N LEU A 289 1.91 4.97 -22.26
CA LEU A 289 1.53 6.02 -23.18
C LEU A 289 1.25 7.30 -22.40
N GLY A 290 1.96 8.37 -22.73
CA GLY A 290 1.69 9.71 -22.21
C GLY A 290 0.56 10.35 -23.00
N LEU A 291 -0.51 10.75 -22.31
CA LEU A 291 -1.65 11.44 -22.92
C LEU A 291 -1.40 12.95 -22.96
N LYS A 292 -1.95 13.62 -23.98
CA LYS A 292 -1.81 15.07 -24.17
C LYS A 292 -3.11 15.80 -23.92
N TYR A 293 -2.98 16.96 -23.31
CA TYR A 293 -4.05 17.90 -23.02
C TYR A 293 -3.64 19.30 -23.44
N TRP A 294 -4.56 20.03 -24.05
CA TRP A 294 -4.38 21.43 -24.44
C TRP A 294 -5.58 22.21 -23.93
N GLU A 295 -5.36 23.32 -23.22
CA GLU A 295 -6.44 24.15 -22.64
C GLU A 295 -7.47 23.37 -21.81
N GLY A 296 -7.03 22.30 -21.14
CA GLY A 296 -7.91 21.43 -20.35
C GLY A 296 -8.76 20.44 -21.17
N GLU A 297 -8.62 20.43 -22.49
CA GLU A 297 -9.25 19.46 -23.39
C GLU A 297 -8.26 18.38 -23.84
N PRO A 298 -8.69 17.11 -23.97
CA PRO A 298 -7.84 16.05 -24.49
C PRO A 298 -7.54 16.26 -25.99
N VAL A 299 -6.28 16.05 -26.37
CA VAL A 299 -5.87 16.04 -27.80
C VAL A 299 -6.43 14.82 -28.52
N LEU A 300 -6.51 13.67 -27.84
CA LEU A 300 -7.17 12.47 -28.32
C LEU A 300 -8.60 12.44 -27.77
N ARG A 301 -9.59 12.91 -28.53
CA ARG A 301 -11.00 12.97 -28.09
C ARG A 301 -11.74 11.69 -28.37
N LYS A 302 -11.48 11.08 -29.53
CA LYS A 302 -12.19 9.89 -29.99
C LYS A 302 -11.27 8.95 -30.74
N ALA A 303 -11.40 7.65 -30.46
CA ALA A 303 -10.75 6.60 -31.22
C ALA A 303 -11.80 5.57 -31.64
N ARG A 304 -12.04 5.44 -32.94
CA ARG A 304 -13.06 4.52 -33.48
C ARG A 304 -12.47 3.58 -34.52
N LEU A 305 -12.83 2.30 -34.42
CA LEU A 305 -12.47 1.32 -35.43
C LEU A 305 -13.22 1.58 -36.74
N ILE A 306 -12.51 1.39 -37.85
CA ILE A 306 -13.06 1.37 -39.20
C ILE A 306 -13.28 -0.09 -39.61
N SER A 307 -12.21 -0.87 -39.68
CA SER A 307 -12.31 -2.32 -39.85
C SER A 307 -12.68 -2.99 -38.53
N LYS A 308 -13.79 -3.73 -38.51
CA LYS A 308 -14.23 -4.51 -37.36
C LYS A 308 -13.77 -5.98 -37.49
N PRO A 309 -13.66 -6.75 -36.40
CA PRO A 309 -13.38 -8.18 -36.47
C PRO A 309 -14.34 -8.94 -37.39
N THR A 310 -15.62 -8.56 -37.36
CA THR A 310 -16.70 -9.16 -38.17
C THR A 310 -16.64 -8.77 -39.65
N LYS A 311 -16.11 -7.60 -39.97
CA LYS A 311 -15.99 -7.10 -41.35
C LYS A 311 -14.72 -6.28 -41.52
N ARG A 312 -13.74 -6.88 -42.21
CA ARG A 312 -12.48 -6.24 -42.56
C ARG A 312 -12.61 -5.55 -43.91
N ILE A 313 -12.24 -4.28 -43.95
CA ILE A 313 -12.35 -3.45 -45.16
C ILE A 313 -10.93 -3.22 -45.68
N HIS A 314 -10.71 -3.41 -46.98
CA HIS A 314 -9.45 -3.05 -47.64
C HIS A 314 -9.74 -1.97 -48.66
N LEU A 315 -8.87 -0.95 -48.71
CA LEU A 315 -9.00 0.16 -49.63
C LEU A 315 -7.78 0.22 -50.55
N GLY A 316 -8.04 0.38 -51.84
CA GLY A 316 -7.00 0.67 -52.83
C GLY A 316 -6.49 2.11 -52.73
N VAL A 317 -5.43 2.42 -53.48
CA VAL A 317 -4.81 3.76 -53.49
C VAL A 317 -5.80 4.85 -53.92
N ASN A 318 -6.57 4.60 -54.98
CA ASN A 318 -7.56 5.55 -55.49
C ASN A 318 -8.70 5.83 -54.49
N GLU A 319 -9.12 4.78 -53.77
CA GLU A 319 -10.15 4.84 -52.75
C GLU A 319 -9.68 5.59 -51.50
N LEU A 320 -8.45 5.28 -51.01
CA LEU A 320 -7.81 6.05 -49.93
C LEU A 320 -7.66 7.52 -50.32
N GLY A 321 -7.25 7.81 -51.56
CA GLY A 321 -7.16 9.18 -52.07
C GLY A 321 -8.50 9.92 -52.04
N ARG A 322 -9.60 9.21 -52.35
CA ARG A 322 -10.96 9.76 -52.22
C ARG A 322 -11.32 10.03 -50.76
N VAL A 323 -11.02 9.12 -49.84
CA VAL A 323 -11.26 9.25 -48.39
C VAL A 323 -10.51 10.44 -47.78
N VAL A 324 -9.23 10.58 -48.13
CA VAL A 324 -8.37 11.68 -47.64
C VAL A 324 -8.88 13.04 -48.11
N ARG A 325 -9.42 13.13 -49.34
CA ARG A 325 -10.04 14.36 -49.88
C ARG A 325 -11.45 14.64 -49.34
N GLY A 326 -11.93 13.86 -48.37
CA GLY A 326 -13.27 14.02 -47.77
C GLY A 326 -14.39 13.26 -48.49
N GLY A 327 -14.11 12.63 -49.63
CA GLY A 327 -15.05 11.77 -50.33
C GLY A 327 -15.27 10.43 -49.62
N GLN A 328 -16.37 9.74 -49.93
CA GLN A 328 -16.66 8.41 -49.38
C GLN A 328 -16.14 7.31 -50.32
N ALA A 329 -15.54 6.25 -49.76
CA ALA A 329 -15.17 5.04 -50.50
C ALA A 329 -15.79 3.82 -49.81
N GLY A 330 -16.76 3.19 -50.49
CA GLY A 330 -17.58 2.13 -49.90
C GLY A 330 -18.26 2.59 -48.61
N GLU A 331 -17.98 1.89 -47.51
CA GLU A 331 -18.49 2.20 -46.17
C GLU A 331 -17.61 3.19 -45.38
N VAL A 332 -16.39 3.47 -45.87
CA VAL A 332 -15.45 4.34 -45.18
C VAL A 332 -15.75 5.79 -45.56
N LYS A 333 -16.31 6.53 -44.60
CA LYS A 333 -16.54 7.96 -44.71
C LYS A 333 -15.21 8.70 -44.76
N GLY A 334 -15.13 9.69 -45.64
CA GLY A 334 -14.00 10.60 -45.77
C GLY A 334 -13.56 11.25 -44.46
N VAL A 335 -12.34 11.78 -44.46
CA VAL A 335 -11.84 12.63 -43.38
C VAL A 335 -12.67 13.91 -43.38
N ARG A 336 -13.33 14.23 -42.24
CA ARG A 336 -14.25 15.38 -42.14
C ARG A 336 -13.75 16.45 -41.17
N GLN A 337 -12.82 16.10 -40.31
CA GLN A 337 -12.34 16.97 -39.25
C GLN A 337 -10.86 17.30 -39.47
N ILE A 338 -10.49 18.53 -39.11
CA ILE A 338 -9.11 18.97 -39.12
C ILE A 338 -8.37 18.22 -37.99
N GLY A 339 -7.18 17.71 -38.28
CA GLY A 339 -6.42 16.88 -37.32
C GLY A 339 -6.84 15.41 -37.27
N GLU A 340 -7.92 15.02 -37.95
CA GLU A 340 -8.32 13.62 -38.01
C GLU A 340 -7.30 12.76 -38.78
N VAL A 341 -6.95 11.63 -38.16
CA VAL A 341 -5.98 10.67 -38.67
C VAL A 341 -6.64 9.30 -38.83
N ILE A 342 -6.35 8.65 -39.95
CA ILE A 342 -6.76 7.28 -40.21
C ILE A 342 -5.50 6.42 -40.25
N ALA A 343 -5.41 5.45 -39.34
CA ALA A 343 -4.33 4.46 -39.33
C ALA A 343 -4.68 3.32 -40.29
N VAL A 344 -3.77 3.00 -41.21
CA VAL A 344 -3.93 1.95 -42.23
C VAL A 344 -2.85 0.90 -42.02
N SER A 345 -3.23 -0.37 -41.94
CA SER A 345 -2.29 -1.48 -41.97
C SER A 345 -1.92 -1.78 -43.42
N THR A 346 -0.63 -1.71 -43.72
CA THR A 346 -0.06 -2.01 -45.03
C THR A 346 1.03 -3.08 -44.90
N ASP A 347 1.57 -3.55 -46.02
CA ASP A 347 2.71 -4.49 -46.03
C ASP A 347 3.99 -3.88 -45.45
N ARG A 348 4.08 -2.54 -45.40
CA ARG A 348 5.21 -1.79 -44.82
C ARG A 348 4.96 -1.36 -43.38
N GLY A 349 3.91 -1.85 -42.74
CA GLY A 349 3.52 -1.52 -41.37
C GLY A 349 2.29 -0.61 -41.29
N VAL A 350 2.03 -0.09 -40.09
CA VAL A 350 0.90 0.81 -39.84
C VAL A 350 1.32 2.24 -40.17
N MET A 351 0.57 2.87 -41.08
CA MET A 351 0.88 4.17 -41.65
C MET A 351 -0.36 5.05 -41.67
N GLU A 352 -0.16 6.36 -41.83
CA GLU A 352 -1.29 7.29 -41.96
C GLU A 352 -1.92 7.20 -43.37
N ALA A 353 -3.22 7.42 -43.50
CA ALA A 353 -3.88 7.37 -44.80
C ALA A 353 -3.30 8.37 -45.83
N ARG A 354 -2.88 9.57 -45.40
CA ARG A 354 -2.22 10.55 -46.30
C ARG A 354 -0.88 10.03 -46.79
N GLU A 355 -0.06 9.50 -45.89
CA GLU A 355 1.24 8.89 -46.21
C GLU A 355 1.09 7.67 -47.15
N CYS A 356 0.02 6.89 -46.98
CA CYS A 356 -0.30 5.77 -47.87
C CYS A 356 -0.61 6.25 -49.30
N VAL A 357 -1.38 7.33 -49.44
CA VAL A 357 -1.72 7.93 -50.74
C VAL A 357 -0.47 8.50 -51.42
N GLU A 358 0.39 9.18 -50.66
CA GLU A 358 1.65 9.73 -51.17
C GLU A 358 2.57 8.63 -51.71
N ARG A 359 2.70 7.52 -50.96
CA ARG A 359 3.53 6.38 -51.36
C ARG A 359 2.85 5.43 -52.34
N LYS A 360 1.60 5.70 -52.73
CA LYS A 360 0.77 4.85 -53.60
C LYS A 360 0.63 3.41 -53.08
N ILE A 361 0.37 3.26 -51.79
CA ILE A 361 0.19 1.97 -51.12
C ILE A 361 -1.26 1.88 -50.60
N GLY A 362 -1.93 0.76 -50.91
CA GLY A 362 -3.25 0.43 -50.36
C GLY A 362 -3.15 -0.30 -49.02
N GLY A 363 -4.28 -0.56 -48.38
CA GLY A 363 -4.26 -1.36 -47.15
C GLY A 363 -5.57 -1.43 -46.41
N GLN A 364 -5.51 -1.99 -45.21
CA GLN A 364 -6.65 -2.14 -44.32
C GLN A 364 -6.75 -0.93 -43.38
N PRO A 365 -7.74 -0.01 -43.53
CA PRO A 365 -8.01 1.02 -42.52
C PRO A 365 -8.40 0.38 -41.19
N LEU A 366 -7.61 0.64 -40.15
CA LEU A 366 -7.77 0.08 -38.81
C LEU A 366 -8.73 0.93 -37.96
N CYS A 367 -8.34 2.17 -37.68
CA CYS A 367 -9.08 3.10 -36.83
C CYS A 367 -8.88 4.55 -37.27
N ARG A 368 -9.85 5.39 -36.92
CA ARG A 368 -9.79 6.85 -37.02
C ARG A 368 -9.69 7.45 -35.63
N VAL A 369 -8.80 8.43 -35.48
CA VAL A 369 -8.51 9.13 -34.23
C VAL A 369 -8.52 10.63 -34.47
N TRP A 370 -9.15 11.39 -33.57
CA TRP A 370 -9.25 12.85 -33.59
C TRP A 370 -9.57 13.41 -32.20
#